data_AF-A0A897MMV4-F1
#
_entry.id   AF-A0A897MMV4-F1
#
_cell.length_a   1.000
_cell.length_b   1.000
_cell.length_c   1.000
_cell.angle_alpha   90.00
_cell.angle_beta   90.00
_cell.angle_gamma   90.00
#
_symmetry.space_group_name_H-M   'P 1'
#
loop_
_entity.id
_entity.type
_entity.pdbx_description
1 polymer ?
#
loop_
_entity_poly.entity_id
_entity_poly.type
_entity_poly.pdbx_seq_one_letter_code
_entity_poly.pdbx_strand_id
1 'polypeptide(L)'
;MSKITFRADDDLVKEIESFDASKSEVLREALRSYIEEHEPAEGTTQDADSLDALVADRVDQLIDRRLDERLGQGSMPQDVTVNVSIEDERATAERQTVSSGDVSVERDDRTCTQCGDTVSDDHVYCPNCGEKASKRSFCECGDELRSDWAFCPGCGRRTPAADVLDTR
;
A
#
# COMPACT_ATOMS: atom_id res chain seq x y z
N MET A 1 -23.15 12.55 10.21
CA MET A 1 -24.16 12.16 9.19
C MET A 1 -23.47 12.20 7.84
N SER A 2 -23.15 11.04 7.28
CA SER A 2 -22.44 10.97 5.99
C SER A 2 -23.43 11.22 4.85
N LYS A 3 -23.16 12.25 4.04
CA LYS A 3 -23.93 12.54 2.83
C LYS A 3 -23.17 11.94 1.64
N ILE A 4 -23.79 11.01 0.95
CA ILE A 4 -23.25 10.44 -0.29
C ILE A 4 -23.82 11.25 -1.46
N THR A 5 -22.97 11.70 -2.38
CA THR A 5 -23.37 12.42 -3.59
C THR A 5 -23.16 11.54 -4.81
N PHE A 6 -24.22 11.29 -5.57
CA PHE A 6 -24.20 10.46 -6.77
C PHE A 6 -24.11 11.34 -8.02
N ARG A 7 -23.29 10.94 -9.00
CA ARG A 7 -23.33 11.50 -10.35
C ARG A 7 -24.14 10.55 -11.22
N ALA A 8 -25.23 11.03 -11.79
CA ALA A 8 -26.10 10.27 -12.67
C ALA A 8 -26.08 10.90 -14.06
N ASP A 9 -26.07 10.06 -15.09
CA ASP A 9 -26.24 10.50 -16.48
C ASP A 9 -27.70 10.86 -16.76
N ASP A 10 -27.94 11.66 -17.80
CA ASP A 10 -29.28 12.17 -18.13
C ASP A 10 -30.31 11.06 -18.35
N ASP A 11 -29.88 9.91 -18.87
CA ASP A 11 -30.76 8.77 -19.11
C ASP A 11 -31.18 8.09 -17.80
N LEU A 12 -30.25 7.95 -16.86
CA LEU A 12 -30.55 7.44 -15.53
C LEU A 12 -31.45 8.40 -14.74
N VAL A 13 -31.26 9.72 -14.89
CA VAL A 13 -32.13 10.72 -14.26
C VAL A 13 -33.57 10.62 -14.79
N LYS A 14 -33.75 10.48 -16.11
CA LYS A 14 -35.08 10.32 -16.74
C LYS A 14 -35.78 9.05 -16.27
N GLU A 15 -35.04 7.95 -16.15
CA GLU A 15 -35.57 6.68 -15.65
C GLU A 15 -36.04 6.83 -14.19
N ILE A 16 -35.24 7.45 -13.33
CA ILE A 16 -35.60 7.70 -11.93
C ILE A 16 -36.82 8.64 -11.82
N GLU A 17 -36.94 9.64 -12.71
CA GLU A 17 -38.08 10.56 -12.75
C GLU A 17 -39.39 9.92 -13.22
N SER A 18 -39.33 8.75 -13.87
CA SER A 18 -40.54 8.02 -14.27
C SER A 18 -41.24 7.30 -13.10
N PHE A 19 -40.55 7.12 -11.97
CA PHE A 19 -41.12 6.50 -10.78
C PHE A 19 -41.92 7.51 -9.96
N ASP A 20 -43.05 7.08 -9.40
CA ASP A 20 -43.94 7.91 -8.57
C ASP A 20 -43.39 8.21 -7.16
N ALA A 21 -42.24 7.63 -6.78
CA ALA A 21 -41.59 7.80 -5.48
C ALA A 21 -40.55 8.94 -5.48
N SER A 22 -40.07 9.36 -4.30
CA SER A 22 -39.03 10.40 -4.26
C SER A 22 -37.71 9.87 -4.83
N LYS A 23 -36.94 10.70 -5.54
CA LYS A 23 -35.61 10.32 -6.10
C LYS A 23 -34.71 9.67 -5.05
N SER A 24 -34.75 10.18 -3.82
CA SER A 24 -33.95 9.67 -2.69
C SER A 24 -34.46 8.34 -2.13
N GLU A 25 -35.73 8.00 -2.34
CA GLU A 25 -36.34 6.74 -1.93
C GLU A 25 -36.04 5.65 -2.94
N VAL A 26 -36.21 5.93 -4.23
CA VAL A 26 -35.83 5.03 -5.33
C VAL A 26 -34.35 4.64 -5.23
N LEU A 27 -33.45 5.62 -5.00
CA LEU A 27 -32.03 5.36 -4.86
C LEU A 27 -31.69 4.55 -3.59
N ARG A 28 -32.40 4.77 -2.49
CA ARG A 28 -32.15 4.02 -1.25
C ARG A 28 -32.63 2.58 -1.37
N GLU A 29 -33.75 2.36 -2.04
CA GLU A 29 -34.28 1.00 -2.27
C GLU A 29 -33.41 0.23 -3.25
N ALA A 30 -33.01 0.86 -4.37
CA ALA A 30 -32.06 0.27 -5.31
C ALA A 30 -30.72 -0.06 -4.64
N LEU A 31 -30.18 0.84 -3.80
CA LEU A 31 -28.96 0.59 -3.06
C LEU A 31 -29.13 -0.55 -2.04
N ARG A 32 -30.29 -0.62 -1.35
CA ARG A 32 -30.58 -1.72 -0.41
C ARG A 32 -30.64 -3.05 -1.14
N SER A 33 -31.35 -3.13 -2.27
CA SER A 33 -31.42 -4.33 -3.09
C SER A 33 -30.05 -4.73 -3.63
N TYR A 34 -29.26 -3.78 -4.14
CA TYR A 34 -27.91 -4.05 -4.63
C TYR A 34 -27.00 -4.56 -3.52
N ILE A 35 -27.07 -3.94 -2.33
CA ILE A 35 -26.33 -4.43 -1.17
C ILE A 35 -26.84 -5.80 -0.77
N GLU A 36 -28.14 -6.07 -0.69
CA GLU A 36 -28.63 -7.42 -0.32
C GLU A 36 -28.24 -8.51 -1.35
N GLU A 37 -28.15 -8.16 -2.63
CA GLU A 37 -27.70 -9.05 -3.70
C GLU A 37 -26.17 -9.23 -3.73
N HIS A 38 -25.40 -8.22 -3.30
CA HIS A 38 -23.93 -8.22 -3.27
C HIS A 38 -23.30 -8.37 -1.88
N GLU A 39 -24.09 -8.34 -0.82
CA GLU A 39 -23.72 -8.88 0.48
C GLU A 39 -23.41 -10.34 0.16
N PRO A 40 -22.22 -10.83 0.53
CA PRO A 40 -21.91 -12.22 0.34
C PRO A 40 -22.96 -12.97 1.13
N ALA A 41 -23.97 -13.49 0.42
CA ALA A 41 -24.94 -14.40 1.00
C ALA A 41 -24.13 -15.36 1.85
N GLU A 42 -24.50 -15.51 3.13
CA GLU A 42 -23.78 -16.28 4.15
C GLU A 42 -23.67 -17.80 3.81
N GLY A 43 -23.75 -18.17 2.52
CA GLY A 43 -23.56 -19.50 1.95
C GLY A 43 -22.55 -19.60 0.78
N THR A 44 -21.84 -18.54 0.36
CA THR A 44 -20.79 -18.63 -0.71
C THR A 44 -19.38 -18.90 -0.16
N THR A 45 -19.23 -19.25 1.12
CA THR A 45 -17.91 -19.60 1.68
C THR A 45 -17.35 -20.89 1.08
N GLN A 46 -18.19 -21.81 0.56
CA GLN A 46 -17.69 -23.09 0.04
C GLN A 46 -16.83 -22.95 -1.24
N ASP A 47 -17.18 -22.04 -2.14
CA ASP A 47 -16.42 -21.85 -3.39
C ASP A 47 -15.19 -20.94 -3.18
N ALA A 48 -15.29 -19.95 -2.28
CA ALA A 48 -14.15 -19.12 -1.89
C ALA A 48 -13.12 -19.90 -1.06
N ASP A 49 -13.57 -20.71 -0.08
CA ASP A 49 -12.71 -21.63 0.66
C ASP A 49 -12.08 -22.68 -0.28
N SER A 50 -12.81 -23.12 -1.32
CA SER A 50 -12.26 -24.01 -2.34
C SER A 50 -11.19 -23.33 -3.19
N LEU A 51 -11.39 -22.08 -3.60
CA LEU A 51 -10.38 -21.33 -4.36
C LEU A 51 -9.16 -21.04 -3.49
N ASP A 52 -9.36 -20.57 -2.26
CA ASP A 52 -8.29 -20.28 -1.31
C ASP A 52 -7.50 -21.54 -0.95
N ALA A 53 -8.16 -22.70 -0.84
CA ALA A 53 -7.48 -23.99 -0.66
C ALA A 53 -6.63 -24.38 -1.88
N LEU A 54 -7.14 -24.17 -3.10
CA LEU A 54 -6.36 -24.42 -4.33
C LEU A 54 -5.19 -23.44 -4.47
N VAL A 55 -5.38 -22.19 -4.07
CA VAL A 55 -4.32 -21.17 -4.05
C VAL A 55 -3.26 -21.53 -3.02
N ALA A 56 -3.64 -21.94 -1.82
CA ALA A 56 -2.72 -22.38 -0.77
C ALA A 56 -1.86 -23.56 -1.24
N ASP A 57 -2.48 -24.62 -1.76
CA ASP A 57 -1.77 -25.78 -2.33
C ASP A 57 -0.81 -25.36 -3.46
N ARG A 58 -1.23 -24.45 -4.34
CA ARG A 58 -0.38 -23.95 -5.43
C ARG A 58 0.82 -23.16 -4.92
N VAL A 59 0.63 -22.35 -3.88
CA VAL A 59 1.68 -21.54 -3.25
C VAL A 59 2.69 -22.44 -2.56
N ASP A 60 2.25 -23.42 -1.79
CA ASP A 60 3.13 -24.39 -1.12
C ASP A 60 4.02 -25.12 -2.13
N GLN A 61 3.43 -25.62 -3.23
CA GLN A 61 4.19 -26.27 -4.30
C GLN A 61 5.21 -25.34 -5.00
N LEU A 62 4.94 -24.03 -5.06
CA LEU A 62 5.89 -23.06 -5.61
C LEU A 62 7.01 -22.77 -4.63
N ILE A 63 6.70 -22.67 -3.34
CA ILE A 63 7.68 -22.47 -2.27
C ILE A 63 8.64 -23.66 -2.22
N ASP A 64 8.12 -24.89 -2.20
CA ASP A 64 8.94 -26.11 -2.16
C ASP A 64 9.89 -26.18 -3.35
N ARG A 65 9.37 -25.96 -4.57
CA ARG A 65 10.19 -25.91 -5.78
C ARG A 65 11.29 -24.86 -5.69
N ARG A 66 10.97 -23.68 -5.17
CA ARG A 66 11.92 -22.56 -5.03
C ARG A 66 12.98 -22.87 -3.97
N LEU A 67 12.59 -23.52 -2.87
CA LEU A 67 13.48 -23.97 -1.81
C LEU A 67 14.41 -25.06 -2.33
N ASP A 68 13.89 -26.06 -3.04
CA ASP A 68 14.67 -27.15 -3.63
C ASP A 68 15.68 -26.62 -4.66
N GLU A 69 15.28 -25.68 -5.52
CA GLU A 69 16.20 -25.01 -6.46
C GLU A 69 17.33 -24.29 -5.71
N ARG A 70 17.01 -23.57 -4.64
CA ARG A 70 17.99 -22.83 -3.83
C ARG A 70 18.91 -23.74 -3.03
N LEU A 71 18.38 -24.82 -2.46
CA LEU A 71 19.14 -25.80 -1.70
C LEU A 71 19.99 -26.68 -2.63
N GLY A 72 19.49 -26.99 -3.83
CA GLY A 72 20.18 -27.79 -4.84
C GLY A 72 21.33 -27.07 -5.56
N GLN A 73 21.27 -25.73 -5.69
CA GLN A 73 22.29 -24.94 -6.39
C GLN A 73 23.45 -24.45 -5.50
N GLY A 74 23.44 -24.70 -4.19
CA GLY A 74 24.50 -24.19 -3.33
C GLY A 74 24.45 -24.55 -1.85
N SER A 75 23.93 -25.72 -1.45
CA SER A 75 24.05 -26.16 -0.06
C SER A 75 25.45 -26.72 0.23
N MET A 76 26.41 -25.81 0.43
CA MET A 76 27.36 -26.05 1.52
C MET A 76 26.57 -25.79 2.81
N PRO A 77 26.53 -26.72 3.77
CA PRO A 77 25.85 -26.50 5.03
C PRO A 77 26.53 -25.32 5.72
N GLN A 78 25.93 -24.15 5.60
CA GLN A 78 26.30 -23.00 6.41
C GLN A 78 25.66 -23.24 7.76
N ASP A 79 26.49 -23.66 8.73
CA ASP A 79 26.10 -23.85 10.12
C ASP A 79 25.66 -22.49 10.70
N VAL A 80 24.36 -22.17 10.54
CA VAL A 80 23.76 -20.97 11.10
C VAL A 80 23.52 -21.23 12.58
N THR A 81 24.39 -20.72 13.43
CA THR A 81 24.23 -20.77 14.89
C THR A 81 23.15 -19.77 15.30
N VAL A 82 21.95 -20.26 15.58
CA VAL A 82 20.85 -19.44 16.11
C VAL A 82 20.84 -19.56 17.63
N ASN A 83 21.20 -18.49 18.33
CA ASN A 83 21.07 -18.41 19.79
C ASN A 83 19.63 -18.00 20.11
N VAL A 84 18.82 -18.95 20.59
CA VAL A 84 17.46 -18.70 21.06
C VAL A 84 17.50 -18.54 22.58
N SER A 85 17.49 -17.30 23.05
CA SER A 85 17.34 -16.97 24.47
C SER A 85 15.86 -17.01 24.83
N ILE A 86 15.44 -18.05 25.54
CA ILE A 86 14.10 -18.10 26.14
C ILE A 86 14.22 -17.45 27.52
N GLU A 87 13.77 -16.21 27.65
CA GLU A 87 13.71 -15.51 28.95
C GLU A 87 12.53 -16.06 29.76
N ASP A 88 12.81 -17.04 30.61
CA ASP A 88 11.91 -17.46 31.69
C ASP A 88 12.09 -16.45 32.84
N GLU A 89 11.05 -15.68 33.17
CA GLU A 89 11.07 -14.63 34.18
C GLU A 89 11.20 -15.22 35.60
N ARG A 90 12.42 -15.65 35.98
CA ARG A 90 12.83 -15.90 37.37
C ARG A 90 14.34 -15.91 37.52
N ALA A 91 14.82 -14.99 38.36
CA ALA A 91 16.10 -14.93 39.07
C ALA A 91 17.20 -13.96 38.54
N THR A 92 17.24 -12.80 39.22
CA THR A 92 18.43 -12.14 39.82
C THR A 92 19.62 -11.72 38.94
N ALA A 93 19.65 -10.41 38.67
CA ALA A 93 20.68 -9.43 39.07
C ALA A 93 22.18 -9.67 38.75
N GLU A 94 22.74 -8.64 38.09
CA GLU A 94 24.14 -8.17 38.03
C GLU A 94 25.09 -8.79 37.00
N ARG A 95 25.27 -8.09 35.86
CA ARG A 95 26.61 -7.54 35.51
C ARG A 95 26.53 -6.42 34.46
N GLN A 96 26.96 -5.23 34.89
CA GLN A 96 27.22 -4.04 34.10
C GLN A 96 28.55 -4.17 33.34
N THR A 97 28.53 -4.00 32.02
CA THR A 97 29.67 -3.42 31.28
C THR A 97 29.15 -2.55 30.14
N VAL A 98 29.49 -1.26 30.24
CA VAL A 98 29.30 -0.21 29.25
C VAL A 98 30.07 -0.52 27.96
N SER A 99 29.45 -0.25 26.81
CA SER A 99 30.17 0.06 25.57
C SER A 99 29.31 1.02 24.76
N SER A 100 29.63 2.31 24.89
CA SER A 100 29.31 3.30 23.86
C SER A 100 30.08 2.93 22.60
N GLY A 101 29.37 2.87 21.48
CA GLY A 101 29.93 2.55 20.17
C GLY A 101 28.95 2.93 19.07
N ASP A 102 28.86 4.24 18.84
CA ASP A 102 28.63 4.90 17.56
C ASP A 102 27.51 4.34 16.66
N VAL A 103 26.31 4.91 16.79
CA VAL A 103 25.29 4.83 15.75
C VAL A 103 25.68 5.83 14.66
N SER A 104 26.55 5.40 13.75
CA SER A 104 26.74 6.07 12.47
C SER A 104 25.43 5.94 11.68
N VAL A 105 24.51 6.87 11.91
CA VAL A 105 23.41 7.14 10.99
C VAL A 105 24.07 7.72 9.75
N GLU A 106 24.29 6.89 8.74
CA GLU A 106 24.58 7.38 7.39
C GLU A 106 23.36 8.21 6.96
N ARG A 107 23.43 9.52 7.22
CA ARG A 107 22.56 10.48 6.55
C ARG A 107 23.12 10.59 5.14
N ASP A 108 22.38 10.04 4.19
CA ASP A 108 22.57 10.32 2.77
C ASP A 108 22.25 11.81 2.54
N ASP A 109 23.23 12.68 2.81
CA ASP A 109 23.09 14.12 2.52
C ASP A 109 23.05 14.29 0.99
N ARG A 110 21.82 14.36 0.44
CA ARG A 110 21.58 14.50 -0.99
C ARG A 110 22.01 15.89 -1.45
N THR A 111 22.92 15.98 -2.41
CA THR A 111 23.38 17.28 -2.93
C THR A 111 22.53 17.77 -4.09
N CYS A 112 22.21 19.06 -4.10
CA CYS A 112 21.44 19.68 -5.16
C CYS A 112 22.28 19.77 -6.44
N THR A 113 21.74 19.26 -7.56
CA THR A 113 22.44 19.27 -8.86
C THR A 113 22.51 20.63 -9.54
N GLN A 114 21.81 21.65 -9.01
CA GLN A 114 21.80 23.00 -9.57
C GLN A 114 22.69 23.98 -8.79
N CYS A 115 22.64 23.98 -7.46
CA CYS A 115 23.41 24.92 -6.63
C CYS A 115 24.55 24.27 -5.84
N GLY A 116 24.59 22.95 -5.76
CA GLY A 116 25.64 22.19 -5.06
C GLY A 116 25.46 22.07 -3.55
N ASP A 117 24.44 22.68 -2.95
CA ASP A 117 24.19 22.57 -1.51
C ASP A 117 23.64 21.21 -1.10
N THR A 118 23.98 20.78 0.12
CA THR A 118 23.41 19.60 0.77
C THR A 118 21.97 19.85 1.20
N VAL A 119 21.07 18.99 0.77
CA VAL A 119 19.64 19.01 1.08
C VAL A 119 19.32 17.83 1.98
N SER A 120 18.69 18.10 3.13
CA SER A 120 18.29 17.05 4.06
C SER A 120 17.24 16.11 3.43
N ASP A 121 17.19 14.87 3.90
CA ASP A 121 16.26 13.87 3.39
C ASP A 121 14.78 14.27 3.52
N ASP A 122 14.47 15.13 4.49
CA ASP A 122 13.12 15.64 4.75
C ASP A 122 12.68 16.74 3.77
N HIS A 123 13.62 17.34 3.05
CA HIS A 123 13.36 18.49 2.17
C HIS A 123 13.13 18.02 0.73
N VAL A 124 11.88 18.17 0.25
CA VAL A 124 11.46 17.83 -1.12
C VAL A 124 12.05 18.78 -2.16
N TYR A 125 12.25 20.04 -1.79
CA TYR A 125 12.86 21.09 -2.61
C TYR A 125 14.08 21.65 -1.90
N CYS A 126 15.10 22.01 -2.69
CA CYS A 126 16.29 22.68 -2.16
C CYS A 126 15.89 24.07 -1.63
N PRO A 127 16.12 24.37 -0.35
CA PRO A 127 15.77 25.68 0.24
C PRO A 127 16.62 26.83 -0.31
N ASN A 128 17.75 26.57 -0.98
CA ASN A 128 18.59 27.62 -1.55
C ASN A 128 18.20 28.00 -2.99
N CYS A 129 17.83 27.04 -3.84
CA CYS A 129 17.60 27.29 -5.28
C CYS A 129 16.21 26.91 -5.78
N GLY A 130 15.40 26.22 -4.98
CA GLY A 130 14.04 25.78 -5.35
C GLY A 130 13.98 24.53 -6.23
N GLU A 131 15.11 23.96 -6.65
CA GLU A 131 15.14 22.72 -7.45
C GLU A 131 14.73 21.50 -6.62
N LYS A 132 14.02 20.52 -7.21
CA LYS A 132 13.53 19.34 -6.48
C LYS A 132 14.69 18.41 -6.08
N ALA A 133 14.79 18.07 -4.80
CA ALA A 133 15.89 17.25 -4.28
C ALA A 133 15.65 15.74 -4.46
N SER A 134 14.38 15.32 -4.52
CA SER A 134 14.00 13.92 -4.75
C SER A 134 13.21 13.77 -6.06
N LYS A 135 13.60 12.81 -6.91
CA LYS A 135 12.81 12.38 -8.08
C LYS A 135 11.58 11.54 -7.73
N ARG A 136 11.37 11.23 -6.44
CA ARG A 136 10.22 10.48 -5.93
C ARG A 136 9.03 11.43 -5.80
N SER A 137 7.98 11.15 -6.55
CA SER A 137 6.72 11.90 -6.46
C SER A 137 5.91 11.39 -5.27
N PHE A 138 5.29 12.29 -4.52
CA PHE A 138 4.36 11.95 -3.45
C PHE A 138 3.00 12.59 -3.72
N CYS A 139 1.94 11.91 -3.31
CA CYS A 139 0.59 12.44 -3.36
C CYS A 139 0.35 13.38 -2.17
N GLU A 140 -0.60 14.32 -2.29
CA GLU A 140 -1.03 15.19 -1.18
C GLU A 140 -1.62 14.41 0.02
N CYS A 141 -1.98 13.14 -0.17
CA CYS A 141 -2.37 12.25 0.93
C CYS A 141 -1.20 11.64 1.71
N GLY A 142 0.04 11.84 1.27
CA GLY A 142 1.25 11.31 1.89
C GLY A 142 1.78 10.01 1.26
N ASP A 143 1.04 9.38 0.35
CA ASP A 143 1.50 8.17 -0.32
C ASP A 143 2.57 8.44 -1.38
N GLU A 144 3.52 7.51 -1.49
CA GLU A 144 4.51 7.55 -2.56
C GLU A 144 3.87 7.19 -3.91
N LEU A 145 4.06 8.08 -4.88
CA LEU A 145 3.59 7.91 -6.23
C LEU A 145 4.74 7.55 -7.15
N ARG A 146 4.49 6.60 -8.04
CA ARG A 146 5.35 6.40 -9.20
C ARG A 146 5.08 7.47 -10.26
N SER A 147 6.12 7.84 -10.99
CA SER A 147 6.12 8.92 -12.00
C SER A 147 5.22 8.63 -13.21
N ASP A 148 4.78 7.39 -13.40
CA ASP A 148 3.95 6.89 -14.49
C ASP A 148 2.46 6.73 -14.11
N TRP A 149 2.09 7.05 -12.88
CA TRP A 149 0.72 6.87 -12.41
C TRP A 149 -0.12 8.12 -12.60
N ALA A 150 -1.23 8.02 -13.32
CA ALA A 150 -2.18 9.12 -13.48
C ALA A 150 -3.08 9.35 -12.24
N PHE A 151 -3.20 8.35 -11.35
CA PHE A 151 -4.05 8.40 -10.15
C PHE A 151 -3.32 7.79 -8.94
N CYS A 152 -3.56 8.36 -7.76
CA CYS A 152 -3.04 7.84 -6.50
C CYS A 152 -3.85 6.62 -6.02
N PRO A 153 -3.22 5.47 -5.68
CA PRO A 153 -3.94 4.28 -5.19
C PRO A 153 -4.52 4.45 -3.79
N GLY A 154 -3.97 5.33 -2.94
CA GLY A 154 -4.46 5.50 -1.57
C GLY A 154 -5.61 6.49 -1.42
N CYS A 155 -5.74 7.47 -2.32
CA CYS A 155 -6.83 8.47 -2.22
C CYS A 155 -7.58 8.77 -3.53
N GLY A 156 -7.24 8.13 -4.65
CA GLY A 156 -7.94 8.27 -5.93
C GLY A 156 -7.79 9.64 -6.63
N ARG A 157 -6.99 10.56 -6.07
CA ARG A 157 -6.73 11.87 -6.70
C ARG A 157 -5.83 11.74 -7.93
N ARG A 158 -6.03 12.62 -8.91
CA ARG A 158 -5.12 12.77 -10.07
C ARG A 158 -3.75 13.20 -9.58
N THR A 159 -2.71 12.63 -10.18
CA THR A 159 -1.33 12.99 -9.86
C THR A 159 -0.82 14.06 -10.84
N PRO A 160 0.24 14.78 -10.48
CA PRO A 160 0.92 15.70 -11.42
C PRO A 160 1.46 15.02 -12.69
N ALA A 161 1.64 13.70 -12.69
CA ALA A 161 2.07 12.95 -13.87
C ALA A 161 0.98 12.84 -14.93
N ALA A 162 -0.31 12.91 -14.55
CA ALA A 162 -1.42 12.92 -15.49
C ALA A 162 -1.47 14.20 -16.33
N ASP A 163 -1.18 15.35 -15.71
CA ASP A 163 -1.27 16.67 -16.37
C ASP A 163 -0.24 16.85 -17.50
N VAL A 164 0.87 16.10 -17.49
CA VAL A 164 1.89 16.15 -18.55
C VAL A 164 1.45 15.34 -19.79
N LEU A 165 0.56 14.35 -19.63
CA LEU A 165 0.08 13.50 -20.74
C LEU A 165 -1.12 14.09 -21.49
N ASP A 166 -1.82 15.06 -20.92
CA ASP A 166 -3.03 15.69 -21.48
C ASP A 166 -2.74 16.90 -22.41
N THR A 167 -1.48 17.18 -22.77
CA THR A 167 -1.15 18.19 -23.79
C THR A 167 -1.33 17.63 -25.20
N ARG A 168 -2.57 17.64 -25.70
CA ARG A 168 -2.87 17.45 -27.12
C ARG A 168 -4.00 18.35 -27.60
#